data_AF-F6PRX4-F1
#
_entry.id   AF-F6PRX4-F1
#
_cell.length_a   1.000
_cell.length_b   1.000
_cell.length_c   1.000
_cell.angle_alpha   90.00
_cell.angle_beta   90.00
_cell.angle_gamma   90.00
#
_symmetry.space_group_name_H-M   'P 1'
#
loop_
_entity.id
_entity.type
_entity.pdbx_description
1 polymer ?
#
loop_
_entity_poly.entity_id
_entity_poly.type
_entity_poly.pdbx_seq_one_letter_code
_entity_poly.pdbx_strand_id
1 'polypeptide(L)'
;MRNLQLLLVLSIGFAALAFDSCPSDRCEDSCKNRCGDKPSKTFSCQCNEKCEQYDDCCQDYHLCLYKDPSLDESTHQSKSGGSCKGRCTEKYNKKNSCHCNKKCDKFGNCCSDYGTACGGKASSDKSASANSVGDGSSSKSRSGETDISNDEIKAVSEKLYKQDVNKAGESDIILNKQEMAHNTREQEDLCEEPLYKYVNEQLFKRPTYAAFIALLDNYDRKTGIDESYSAAEIKEQERFLQEIMKTQIMKELFSFFHSKGLYQTEKEFVKDLQKMWFGLYSRSTGEADSSGFEHVFVGEVKKGIVSGFHNWIRFYMLEKKGLLDYYSHNFDGPWTSYPDVLGQQFYWDGFYKEVGSQFIGSSPEFDFSIYTLCFISRPGRKCKISLGGYGLTIQTYVWTKTTYDNGKKFIATAYAES
;
A
#
# COMPACT_ATOMS: atom_id res chain seq x y z
N MET A 1 5.10 -55.88 44.14
CA MET A 1 3.80 -55.94 44.82
C MET A 1 3.12 -54.57 44.72
N ARG A 2 1.87 -54.54 44.21
CA ARG A 2 0.85 -53.46 44.22
C ARG A 2 1.14 -52.23 43.34
N ASN A 3 0.51 -52.07 42.17
CA ASN A 3 -0.85 -51.55 41.88
C ASN A 3 -1.12 -50.17 42.50
N LEU A 4 -1.33 -49.13 41.68
CA LEU A 4 -2.67 -48.57 41.40
C LEU A 4 -2.64 -47.46 40.32
N GLN A 5 -3.57 -47.52 39.38
CA GLN A 5 -3.97 -46.43 38.49
C GLN A 5 -4.58 -45.27 39.28
N LEU A 6 -4.36 -44.02 38.86
CA LEU A 6 -5.41 -42.99 38.89
C LEU A 6 -5.17 -41.94 37.82
N LEU A 7 -6.08 -41.90 36.84
CA LEU A 7 -6.33 -40.75 35.97
C LEU A 7 -6.93 -39.62 36.83
N LEU A 8 -6.42 -38.41 36.70
CA LEU A 8 -7.21 -37.20 36.93
C LEU A 8 -6.88 -36.18 35.83
N VAL A 9 -7.89 -35.90 35.01
CA VAL A 9 -7.94 -34.79 34.06
C VAL A 9 -8.22 -33.53 34.86
N LEU A 10 -7.40 -32.50 34.70
CA LEU A 10 -7.76 -31.11 35.06
C LEU A 10 -7.16 -30.17 34.03
N SER A 11 -8.03 -29.72 33.12
CA SER A 11 -7.83 -28.55 32.27
C SER A 11 -7.89 -27.30 33.13
N ILE A 12 -6.82 -26.49 33.16
CA ILE A 12 -6.89 -25.05 33.44
C ILE A 12 -5.83 -24.38 32.55
N GLY A 13 -6.29 -23.46 31.70
CA GLY A 13 -5.42 -22.65 30.88
C GLY A 13 -4.63 -21.65 31.70
N PHE A 14 -3.42 -21.36 31.23
CA PHE A 14 -2.78 -20.07 31.44
C PHE A 14 -2.32 -19.55 30.09
N ALA A 15 -3.09 -18.58 29.61
CA ALA A 15 -2.65 -17.63 28.61
C ALA A 15 -1.64 -16.67 29.24
N ALA A 16 -0.90 -16.00 28.35
CA ALA A 16 0.07 -14.93 28.59
C ALA A 16 1.39 -15.37 29.24
N LEU A 17 2.45 -15.35 28.44
CA LEU A 17 3.59 -14.46 28.62
C LEU A 17 4.62 -14.77 27.52
N ALA A 18 4.57 -14.01 26.43
CA ALA A 18 5.71 -13.76 25.56
C ALA A 18 5.48 -12.38 24.91
N PHE A 19 6.55 -11.58 24.85
CA PHE A 19 6.63 -10.17 24.44
C PHE A 19 6.43 -9.13 25.54
N ASP A 20 7.32 -9.17 26.54
CA ASP A 20 7.79 -7.97 27.23
C ASP A 20 9.32 -8.00 27.09
N SER A 21 9.88 -7.15 26.24
CA SER A 21 11.33 -7.01 26.10
C SER A 21 11.72 -5.55 26.36
N CYS A 22 11.88 -5.23 27.64
CA CYS A 22 12.75 -4.15 28.10
C CYS A 22 14.22 -4.65 27.99
N PRO A 23 15.17 -3.81 27.54
CA PRO A 23 16.58 -4.20 27.43
C PRO A 23 17.28 -4.44 28.79
N SER A 24 16.64 -4.04 29.90
CA SER A 24 17.12 -4.25 31.26
C SER A 24 16.09 -5.03 32.08
N ASP A 25 16.55 -5.89 33.00
CA ASP A 25 15.71 -6.81 33.81
C ASP A 25 14.64 -6.12 34.68
N ARG A 26 14.53 -4.78 34.68
CA ARG A 26 13.61 -4.00 35.54
C ARG A 26 12.97 -2.75 34.90
N CYS A 27 13.20 -2.46 33.61
CA CYS A 27 12.77 -1.20 32.97
C CYS A 27 13.16 0.06 33.76
N GLU A 28 14.35 0.06 34.37
CA GLU A 28 14.78 1.16 35.25
C GLU A 28 15.03 2.49 34.49
N ASP A 29 15.12 2.38 33.16
CA ASP A 29 15.47 3.40 32.18
C ASP A 29 14.29 3.90 31.30
N SER A 30 13.05 3.55 31.64
CA SER A 30 11.84 3.88 30.84
C SER A 30 10.72 4.54 31.66
N CYS A 31 9.90 5.34 30.99
CA CYS A 31 8.68 5.97 31.48
C CYS A 31 7.39 5.16 31.31
N LYS A 32 7.47 3.92 30.83
CA LYS A 32 6.34 2.99 30.77
C LYS A 32 5.67 2.88 32.15
N ASN A 33 4.41 3.32 32.25
CA ASN A 33 3.61 3.38 33.47
C ASN A 33 4.16 4.28 34.61
N ARG A 34 5.03 5.25 34.29
CA ARG A 34 5.67 6.13 35.28
C ARG A 34 5.46 7.62 35.00
N CYS A 35 4.66 7.99 34.01
CA CYS A 35 4.37 9.38 33.66
C CYS A 35 3.73 10.13 34.83
N GLY A 36 4.39 11.18 35.32
CA GLY A 36 3.93 11.97 36.47
C GLY A 36 4.33 11.42 37.85
N ASP A 37 5.10 10.34 37.92
CA ASP A 37 5.58 9.79 39.19
C ASP A 37 6.45 10.78 39.98
N LYS A 38 6.53 10.60 41.30
CA LYS A 38 7.47 11.38 42.12
C LYS A 38 8.91 10.97 41.83
N PRO A 39 9.89 11.90 41.90
CA PRO A 39 11.29 11.56 41.70
C PRO A 39 11.74 10.41 42.61
N SER A 40 12.36 9.39 42.04
CA SER A 40 12.86 8.23 42.79
C SER A 40 14.29 7.87 42.39
N LYS A 41 15.13 7.60 43.40
CA LYS A 41 16.52 7.18 43.24
C LYS A 41 16.68 5.70 42.88
N THR A 42 15.58 4.95 42.82
CA THR A 42 15.57 3.53 42.42
C THR A 42 15.66 3.33 40.92
N PHE A 43 15.47 4.40 40.14
CA PHE A 43 15.48 4.39 38.68
C PHE A 43 16.67 5.21 38.17
N SER A 44 17.18 4.85 37.00
CA SER A 44 18.31 5.56 36.37
C SER A 44 17.89 6.89 35.74
N CYS A 45 16.59 7.12 35.58
CA CYS A 45 15.97 8.32 35.00
C CYS A 45 14.57 8.60 35.59
N GLN A 46 14.04 9.78 35.32
CA GLN A 46 12.79 10.31 35.86
C GLN A 46 11.74 10.56 34.77
N CYS A 47 10.47 10.56 35.20
CA CYS A 47 9.29 10.72 34.33
C CYS A 47 8.31 11.78 34.87
N ASN A 48 8.84 12.69 35.68
CA ASN A 48 8.08 13.77 36.31
C ASN A 48 8.25 15.06 35.51
N GLU A 49 7.33 16.01 35.66
CA GLU A 49 7.32 17.30 34.94
C GLU A 49 8.58 18.14 35.11
N LYS A 50 9.43 17.87 36.11
CA LYS A 50 10.68 18.59 36.36
C LYS A 50 11.91 17.87 35.83
N CYS A 51 11.80 16.69 35.22
CA CYS A 51 12.97 15.93 34.81
C CYS A 51 13.82 16.69 33.76
N GLU A 52 13.18 17.49 32.90
CA GLU A 52 13.89 18.31 31.90
C GLU A 52 14.69 19.44 32.55
N GLN A 53 14.25 19.91 33.72
CA GLN A 53 14.97 20.92 34.51
C GLN A 53 16.25 20.34 35.15
N TYR A 54 16.23 19.05 35.49
CA TYR A 54 17.35 18.35 36.13
C TYR A 54 18.20 17.53 35.15
N ASP A 55 17.83 17.52 33.87
CA ASP A 55 18.45 16.73 32.79
C ASP A 55 18.53 15.23 33.13
N ASP A 56 17.49 14.72 33.77
CA ASP A 56 17.41 13.32 34.24
C ASP A 56 16.20 12.56 33.68
N CYS A 57 15.57 13.06 32.61
CA CYS A 57 14.43 12.38 31.96
C CYS A 57 14.82 11.04 31.35
N CYS A 58 13.90 10.08 31.39
CA CYS A 58 14.06 8.87 30.56
C CYS A 58 13.96 9.22 29.07
N GLN A 59 14.58 8.41 28.22
CA GLN A 59 14.64 8.66 26.78
C GLN A 59 13.25 8.71 26.14
N ASP A 60 12.29 7.99 26.72
CA ASP A 60 10.89 7.90 26.30
C ASP A 60 9.96 8.89 27.06
N TYR A 61 10.50 9.84 27.83
CA TYR A 61 9.70 10.83 28.58
C TYR A 61 8.78 11.67 27.69
N HIS A 62 9.15 11.90 26.43
CA HIS A 62 8.32 12.62 25.46
C HIS A 62 6.94 11.98 25.26
N LEU A 63 6.79 10.66 25.50
CA LEU A 63 5.50 9.97 25.47
C LEU A 63 4.56 10.38 26.61
N CYS A 64 5.10 10.87 27.72
CA CYS A 64 4.31 11.39 28.85
C CYS A 64 3.72 12.78 28.58
N LEU A 65 4.18 13.47 27.53
CA LEU A 65 3.69 14.81 27.16
C LEU A 65 2.47 14.77 26.23
N TYR A 66 2.08 13.57 25.78
CA TYR A 66 0.91 13.36 24.95
C TYR A 66 -0.38 13.55 25.77
N LYS A 67 -1.25 14.46 25.33
CA LYS A 67 -2.58 14.70 25.91
C LYS A 67 -3.66 14.24 24.93
N ASP A 68 -4.43 13.26 25.34
CA ASP A 68 -5.59 12.73 24.64
C ASP A 68 -6.72 13.80 24.53
N PRO A 69 -7.17 14.17 23.32
CA PRO A 69 -8.26 15.12 23.10
C PRO A 69 -9.67 14.54 23.36
N SER A 70 -9.83 13.23 23.61
CA SER A 70 -11.13 12.53 23.69
C SER A 70 -11.93 12.74 25.00
N LEU A 71 -11.65 13.80 25.77
CA LEU A 71 -12.35 14.12 27.02
C LEU A 71 -13.08 15.48 27.02
N ASP A 72 -13.47 16.02 25.86
CA ASP A 72 -14.36 17.20 25.81
C ASP A 72 -15.70 16.90 25.12
N GLU A 73 -16.73 16.71 25.95
CA GLU A 73 -18.08 16.31 25.58
C GLU A 73 -18.95 17.54 25.32
N SER A 74 -18.93 18.11 24.11
CA SER A 74 -20.07 18.88 23.58
C SER A 74 -19.93 19.28 22.09
N THR A 75 -20.73 18.65 21.22
CA THR A 75 -21.68 19.28 20.26
C THR A 75 -22.00 18.40 19.04
N HIS A 76 -23.10 17.64 19.12
CA HIS A 76 -23.81 17.10 17.95
C HIS A 76 -24.79 18.13 17.38
N GLN A 77 -24.81 18.36 16.06
CA GLN A 77 -26.05 18.69 15.33
C GLN A 77 -25.97 18.51 13.79
N SER A 78 -26.94 17.74 13.27
CA SER A 78 -27.22 17.38 11.87
C SER A 78 -27.71 18.55 10.99
N LYS A 79 -27.44 18.53 9.67
CA LYS A 79 -28.08 19.43 8.68
C LYS A 79 -28.54 18.72 7.39
N SER A 80 -29.86 18.72 7.21
CA SER A 80 -30.61 18.50 5.96
C SER A 80 -30.99 19.86 5.36
N GLY A 81 -31.01 20.00 4.03
CA GLY A 81 -31.79 21.07 3.37
C GLY A 81 -31.32 21.54 1.99
N GLY A 82 -32.07 21.19 0.93
CA GLY A 82 -32.04 21.89 -0.37
C GLY A 82 -32.98 21.26 -1.42
N SER A 83 -33.69 22.08 -2.21
CA SER A 83 -34.68 21.68 -3.25
C SER A 83 -34.41 22.37 -4.60
N CYS A 84 -34.87 21.76 -5.70
CA CYS A 84 -34.74 22.23 -7.09
C CYS A 84 -35.89 23.06 -7.65
N LYS A 85 -36.95 23.32 -6.87
CA LYS A 85 -38.07 24.16 -7.31
C LYS A 85 -37.58 25.57 -7.68
N GLY A 86 -37.70 25.94 -8.97
CA GLY A 86 -37.23 27.22 -9.50
C GLY A 86 -35.72 27.34 -9.70
N ARG A 87 -34.96 26.26 -9.53
CA ARG A 87 -33.49 26.22 -9.64
C ARG A 87 -32.96 25.35 -10.77
N CYS A 88 -33.84 24.75 -11.58
CA CYS A 88 -33.42 23.95 -12.73
C CYS A 88 -32.53 24.77 -13.66
N THR A 89 -31.39 24.20 -14.08
CA THR A 89 -30.36 24.82 -14.92
C THR A 89 -29.52 25.92 -14.26
N GLU A 90 -29.53 26.01 -12.92
CA GLU A 90 -28.67 26.96 -12.20
C GLU A 90 -27.18 26.80 -12.55
N LYS A 91 -26.40 27.88 -12.40
CA LYS A 91 -24.93 27.79 -12.42
C LYS A 91 -24.43 27.20 -11.11
N TYR A 92 -23.30 26.51 -11.15
CA TYR A 92 -22.68 25.96 -9.95
C TYR A 92 -22.37 27.08 -8.93
N ASN A 93 -22.76 26.87 -7.68
CA ASN A 93 -22.50 27.77 -6.57
C ASN A 93 -22.14 26.97 -5.31
N LYS A 94 -20.86 26.99 -4.93
CA LYS A 94 -20.32 26.26 -3.78
C LYS A 94 -21.00 26.51 -2.42
N LYS A 95 -21.81 27.56 -2.29
CA LYS A 95 -22.58 27.83 -1.06
C LYS A 95 -23.88 27.03 -0.96
N ASN A 96 -24.28 26.35 -2.03
CA ASN A 96 -25.47 25.51 -2.03
C ASN A 96 -25.11 24.11 -1.50
N SER A 97 -25.97 23.59 -0.64
CA SER A 97 -25.90 22.22 -0.12
C SER A 97 -26.19 21.15 -1.17
N CYS A 98 -26.84 21.52 -2.28
CA CYS A 98 -27.13 20.65 -3.42
C CYS A 98 -27.42 21.48 -4.69
N HIS A 99 -27.36 20.83 -5.85
CA HIS A 99 -27.39 21.47 -7.15
C HIS A 99 -28.50 20.98 -8.07
N CYS A 100 -28.95 21.86 -8.96
CA CYS A 100 -30.06 21.59 -9.89
C CYS A 100 -29.67 21.84 -11.35
N ASN A 101 -28.39 21.63 -11.65
CA ASN A 101 -27.80 21.86 -12.95
C ASN A 101 -27.57 20.54 -13.69
N LYS A 102 -27.48 20.58 -15.03
CA LYS A 102 -27.36 19.38 -15.87
C LYS A 102 -26.14 18.49 -15.60
N LYS A 103 -25.16 18.99 -14.84
CA LYS A 103 -23.96 18.23 -14.47
C LYS A 103 -24.02 17.70 -13.04
N CYS A 104 -25.07 17.98 -12.27
CA CYS A 104 -25.11 17.55 -10.87
C CYS A 104 -25.07 16.02 -10.71
N ASP A 105 -25.64 15.27 -11.67
CA ASP A 105 -25.60 13.80 -11.67
C ASP A 105 -24.16 13.29 -11.85
N LYS A 106 -23.38 13.98 -12.70
CA LYS A 106 -21.95 13.67 -12.91
C LYS A 106 -21.13 13.91 -11.64
N PHE A 107 -21.56 14.84 -10.78
CA PHE A 107 -20.83 15.23 -9.57
C PHE A 107 -21.49 14.71 -8.28
N GLY A 108 -22.53 13.86 -8.38
CA GLY A 108 -23.22 13.28 -7.24
C GLY A 108 -23.84 14.30 -6.28
N ASN A 109 -24.08 15.54 -6.73
CA ASN A 109 -24.48 16.64 -5.85
C ASN A 109 -25.85 17.22 -6.19
N CYS A 110 -26.70 16.45 -6.88
CA CYS A 110 -28.06 16.89 -7.18
C CYS A 110 -28.89 17.06 -5.90
N CYS A 111 -29.81 18.02 -5.87
CA CYS A 111 -30.83 18.00 -4.83
C CYS A 111 -31.70 16.76 -4.98
N SER A 112 -32.24 16.26 -3.86
CA SER A 112 -33.01 15.02 -3.82
C SER A 112 -34.24 15.02 -4.73
N ASP A 113 -34.80 16.20 -5.04
CA ASP A 113 -35.94 16.38 -5.91
C ASP A 113 -35.57 16.69 -7.38
N TYR A 114 -34.29 16.70 -7.76
CA TYR A 114 -33.83 17.08 -9.10
C TYR A 114 -34.47 16.27 -10.23
N GLY A 115 -34.52 14.94 -10.09
CA GLY A 115 -35.11 14.05 -11.10
C GLY A 115 -36.60 14.34 -11.32
N THR A 116 -37.34 14.59 -10.25
CA THR A 116 -38.78 14.91 -10.29
C THR A 116 -39.06 16.36 -10.70
N ALA A 117 -38.20 17.31 -10.32
CA ALA A 117 -38.41 18.74 -10.56
C ALA A 117 -37.90 19.20 -11.93
N CYS A 118 -36.85 18.57 -12.46
CA CYS A 118 -36.17 18.99 -13.69
C CYS A 118 -36.18 17.94 -14.82
N GLY A 119 -36.69 16.73 -14.58
CA GLY A 119 -37.13 15.78 -15.63
C GLY A 119 -36.07 14.91 -16.33
N GLY A 120 -34.95 14.55 -15.66
CA GLY A 120 -33.92 13.67 -16.26
C GLY A 120 -34.19 12.16 -16.06
N LYS A 121 -34.25 11.37 -17.15
CA LYS A 121 -34.26 9.89 -17.16
C LYS A 121 -32.98 9.31 -17.80
N ALA A 122 -32.57 8.14 -17.32
CA ALA A 122 -31.45 7.32 -17.77
C ALA A 122 -31.76 6.36 -18.95
N SER A 123 -30.69 5.90 -19.62
CA SER A 123 -30.45 4.62 -20.36
C SER A 123 -30.31 4.58 -21.90
N SER A 124 -29.13 4.05 -22.32
CA SER A 124 -28.82 2.99 -23.34
C SER A 124 -28.97 3.13 -24.88
N ASP A 125 -27.82 3.00 -25.57
CA ASP A 125 -27.41 2.13 -26.71
C ASP A 125 -27.83 2.25 -28.22
N LYS A 126 -26.77 2.36 -29.06
CA LYS A 126 -26.39 1.64 -30.33
C LYS A 126 -26.66 2.16 -31.78
N SER A 127 -25.50 2.32 -32.49
CA SER A 127 -25.14 2.04 -33.92
C SER A 127 -25.75 2.91 -35.05
N ALA A 128 -25.13 3.19 -36.22
CA ALA A 128 -23.98 2.66 -36.95
C ALA A 128 -23.50 3.63 -38.09
N SER A 129 -22.24 3.46 -38.55
CA SER A 129 -21.64 3.66 -39.91
C SER A 129 -21.85 4.98 -40.71
N ALA A 130 -20.96 5.48 -41.59
CA ALA A 130 -19.59 5.18 -42.04
C ALA A 130 -19.16 6.35 -42.98
N ASN A 131 -17.87 6.71 -43.01
CA ASN A 131 -17.00 6.75 -44.22
C ASN A 131 -15.78 7.69 -44.09
N SER A 132 -14.71 7.17 -44.67
CA SER A 132 -13.31 7.58 -44.72
C SER A 132 -13.01 8.89 -45.46
N VAL A 133 -11.86 9.51 -45.17
CA VAL A 133 -10.75 9.78 -46.11
C VAL A 133 -9.50 10.07 -45.25
N GLY A 134 -8.37 9.48 -45.64
CA GLY A 134 -7.13 9.49 -44.88
C GLY A 134 -6.21 10.69 -45.15
N ASP A 135 -5.11 10.72 -44.40
CA ASP A 135 -3.85 11.23 -44.93
C ASP A 135 -2.69 10.51 -44.23
N GLY A 136 -1.71 10.12 -45.03
CA GLY A 136 -0.50 9.46 -44.57
C GLY A 136 0.57 10.48 -44.24
N SER A 137 1.29 10.27 -43.16
CA SER A 137 2.69 10.68 -43.13
C SER A 137 3.51 9.82 -42.19
N SER A 138 4.45 9.12 -42.81
CA SER A 138 5.57 8.43 -42.21
C SER A 138 6.52 9.41 -41.52
N SER A 139 6.98 9.09 -40.31
CA SER A 139 8.29 9.55 -39.84
C SER A 139 8.93 8.50 -38.94
N LYS A 140 10.15 8.10 -39.32
CA LYS A 140 11.01 7.13 -38.66
C LYS A 140 11.58 7.66 -37.33
N SER A 141 11.77 6.71 -36.41
CA SER A 141 12.92 6.56 -35.50
C SER A 141 13.05 7.52 -34.30
N ARG A 142 12.68 7.02 -33.11
CA ARG A 142 13.50 7.13 -31.89
C ARG A 142 13.54 5.79 -31.16
N SER A 143 14.74 5.43 -30.71
CA SER A 143 15.11 4.20 -30.00
C SER A 143 14.24 3.93 -28.76
N GLY A 144 13.69 2.71 -28.67
CA GLY A 144 13.36 2.05 -27.39
C GLY A 144 11.89 1.98 -26.97
N GLU A 145 10.92 2.38 -27.80
CA GLU A 145 9.51 2.18 -27.45
C GLU A 145 9.10 0.74 -27.82
N THR A 146 8.86 -0.09 -26.81
CA THR A 146 8.36 -1.46 -27.00
C THR A 146 6.99 -1.41 -27.68
N ASP A 147 6.80 -2.14 -28.79
CA ASP A 147 5.53 -2.25 -29.53
C ASP A 147 4.50 -3.12 -28.77
N ILE A 148 4.09 -2.60 -27.61
CA ILE A 148 3.09 -3.19 -26.73
C ILE A 148 1.93 -2.20 -26.67
N SER A 149 0.78 -2.58 -27.20
CA SER A 149 -0.43 -1.74 -27.21
C SER A 149 -1.10 -1.70 -25.82
N ASN A 150 -1.97 -0.71 -25.59
CA ASN A 150 -2.74 -0.65 -24.34
C ASN A 150 -3.72 -1.82 -24.19
N ASP A 151 -4.26 -2.33 -25.30
CA ASP A 151 -5.20 -3.45 -25.28
C ASP A 151 -4.48 -4.76 -24.92
N GLU A 152 -3.22 -4.92 -25.35
CA GLU A 152 -2.40 -6.05 -24.91
C GLU A 152 -2.06 -5.97 -23.42
N ILE A 153 -1.71 -4.79 -22.90
CA ILE A 153 -1.45 -4.61 -21.46
C ILE A 153 -2.69 -5.01 -20.65
N LYS A 154 -3.87 -4.52 -21.04
CA LYS A 154 -5.14 -4.89 -20.39
C LYS A 154 -5.45 -6.38 -20.50
N ALA A 155 -5.22 -6.98 -21.67
CA ALA A 155 -5.46 -8.40 -21.88
C ALA A 155 -4.55 -9.27 -21.00
N VAL A 156 -3.26 -8.91 -20.89
CA VAL A 156 -2.30 -9.61 -20.03
C VAL A 156 -2.67 -9.41 -18.57
N SER A 157 -2.96 -8.18 -18.12
CA SER A 157 -3.32 -7.94 -16.71
C SER A 157 -4.56 -8.72 -16.27
N GLU A 158 -5.56 -8.90 -17.15
CA GLU A 158 -6.72 -9.76 -16.88
C GLU A 158 -6.37 -11.24 -16.76
N LYS A 159 -5.40 -11.72 -17.56
CA LYS A 159 -4.91 -13.09 -17.42
C LYS A 159 -4.18 -13.27 -16.09
N LEU A 160 -3.31 -12.34 -15.71
CA LEU A 160 -2.60 -12.37 -14.43
C LEU A 160 -3.59 -12.36 -13.26
N TYR A 161 -4.63 -11.52 -13.32
CA TYR A 161 -5.69 -11.46 -12.31
C TYR A 161 -6.43 -12.79 -12.14
N LYS A 162 -6.77 -13.45 -13.26
CA LYS A 162 -7.46 -14.76 -13.24
C LYS A 162 -6.55 -15.89 -12.77
N GLN A 163 -5.24 -15.76 -12.96
CA GLN A 163 -4.24 -16.77 -12.61
C GLN A 163 -3.66 -16.58 -11.21
N ASP A 164 -4.09 -15.54 -10.47
CA ASP A 164 -3.70 -15.33 -9.08
C ASP A 164 -4.40 -16.32 -8.15
N VAL A 165 -3.94 -17.57 -8.18
CA VAL A 165 -4.45 -18.64 -7.32
C VAL A 165 -3.95 -18.52 -5.87
N ASN A 166 -2.94 -17.70 -5.64
CA ASN A 166 -2.35 -17.48 -4.33
C ASN A 166 -2.92 -16.27 -3.60
N LYS A 167 -3.82 -15.49 -4.20
CA LYS A 167 -4.54 -14.40 -3.51
C LYS A 167 -5.35 -14.87 -2.30
N ALA A 168 -5.75 -13.90 -1.49
CA ALA A 168 -6.75 -14.06 -0.45
C ALA A 168 -8.12 -14.41 -1.05
N GLY A 169 -8.84 -15.34 -0.41
CA GLY A 169 -10.27 -15.50 -0.61
C GLY A 169 -11.06 -14.40 0.09
N GLU A 170 -12.35 -14.29 -0.23
CA GLU A 170 -13.24 -13.24 0.32
C GLU A 170 -13.29 -13.24 1.86
N SER A 171 -13.20 -14.41 2.49
CA SER A 171 -13.18 -14.55 3.96
C SER A 171 -11.78 -14.53 4.58
N ASP A 172 -10.71 -14.48 3.77
CA ASP A 172 -9.34 -14.48 4.29
C ASP A 172 -8.93 -13.11 4.82
N ILE A 173 -9.62 -12.02 4.46
CA ILE A 173 -9.36 -10.68 4.96
C ILE A 173 -10.70 -10.00 5.25
N ILE A 174 -10.85 -9.45 6.46
CA ILE A 174 -11.97 -8.61 6.86
C ILE A 174 -11.42 -7.23 7.19
N LEU A 175 -11.83 -6.24 6.40
CA LEU A 175 -11.44 -4.85 6.59
C LEU A 175 -12.49 -4.10 7.43
N ASN A 176 -12.00 -3.18 8.25
CA ASN A 176 -12.73 -2.12 8.92
C ASN A 176 -12.33 -0.78 8.28
N LYS A 177 -12.89 -0.50 7.08
CA LYS A 177 -12.50 0.66 6.25
C LYS A 177 -12.76 2.01 6.93
N GLN A 178 -13.70 2.07 7.87
CA GLN A 178 -14.07 3.27 8.63
C GLN A 178 -14.36 4.47 7.70
N GLU A 179 -13.75 5.62 7.95
CA GLU A 179 -14.10 6.88 7.31
C GLU A 179 -13.32 7.14 6.02
N MET A 180 -14.01 7.77 5.06
CA MET A 180 -13.42 8.21 3.81
C MET A 180 -13.02 9.69 3.89
N ALA A 181 -11.73 9.99 3.74
CA ALA A 181 -11.24 11.37 3.72
C ALA A 181 -11.64 12.09 2.43
N HIS A 182 -12.23 13.28 2.60
CA HIS A 182 -12.51 14.20 1.49
C HIS A 182 -11.32 15.13 1.17
N ASN A 183 -10.42 15.32 2.13
CA ASN A 183 -9.19 16.09 1.97
C ASN A 183 -8.02 15.34 2.62
N THR A 184 -7.08 14.89 1.79
CA THR A 184 -5.92 14.12 2.26
C THR A 184 -4.86 14.97 2.95
N ARG A 185 -4.95 16.30 2.90
CA ARG A 185 -3.91 17.22 3.40
C ARG A 185 -4.07 17.64 4.85
N GLU A 186 -5.24 17.40 5.43
CA GLU A 186 -5.55 17.83 6.80
C GLU A 186 -4.80 17.02 7.86
N GLN A 187 -4.26 15.84 7.48
CA GLN A 187 -3.54 14.93 8.39
C GLN A 187 -4.35 14.59 9.64
N GLU A 188 -5.68 14.65 9.53
CA GLU A 188 -6.60 14.26 10.58
C GLU A 188 -6.72 12.74 10.57
N ASP A 189 -6.61 12.16 11.76
CA ASP A 189 -6.97 10.77 11.98
C ASP A 189 -8.49 10.68 12.12
N LEU A 190 -9.12 9.98 11.18
CA LEU A 190 -10.57 9.78 11.13
C LEU A 190 -10.97 8.37 11.58
N CYS A 191 -10.00 7.53 11.95
CA CYS A 191 -10.17 6.10 12.12
C CYS A 191 -9.50 5.61 13.41
N GLU A 192 -10.26 5.60 14.51
CA GLU A 192 -9.76 5.19 15.82
C GLU A 192 -9.39 3.70 15.92
N GLU A 193 -9.83 2.87 14.97
CA GLU A 193 -9.62 1.42 14.98
C GLU A 193 -8.65 0.98 13.86
N PRO A 194 -7.99 -0.19 14.01
CA PRO A 194 -7.21 -0.77 12.92
C PRO A 194 -8.06 -1.06 11.67
N LEU A 195 -7.46 -0.92 10.50
CA LEU A 195 -8.07 -1.31 9.23
C LEU A 195 -8.26 -2.83 9.15
N TYR A 196 -7.25 -3.63 9.49
CA TYR A 196 -7.33 -5.08 9.34
C TYR A 196 -7.95 -5.72 10.58
N LYS A 197 -9.28 -5.83 10.59
CA LYS A 197 -10.01 -6.54 11.64
C LYS A 197 -9.63 -8.04 11.71
N TYR A 198 -9.38 -8.66 10.57
CA TYR A 198 -8.94 -10.05 10.49
C TYR A 198 -8.15 -10.32 9.21
N VAL A 199 -7.10 -11.13 9.34
CA VAL A 199 -6.37 -11.73 8.22
C VAL A 199 -6.12 -13.21 8.53
N ASN A 200 -6.42 -14.09 7.58
CA ASN A 200 -6.07 -15.50 7.65
C ASN A 200 -4.57 -15.69 7.40
N GLU A 201 -3.78 -15.72 8.47
CA GLU A 201 -2.33 -15.87 8.37
C GLU A 201 -1.85 -17.23 7.83
N GLN A 202 -2.76 -18.19 7.56
CA GLN A 202 -2.38 -19.38 6.79
C GLN A 202 -1.92 -19.02 5.36
N LEU A 203 -2.35 -17.87 4.82
CA LEU A 203 -1.83 -17.32 3.57
C LEU A 203 -0.31 -17.18 3.60
N PHE A 204 0.24 -16.74 4.74
CA PHE A 204 1.67 -16.46 4.89
C PHE A 204 2.56 -17.69 4.88
N LYS A 205 1.97 -18.89 5.02
CA LYS A 205 2.68 -20.17 4.89
C LYS A 205 2.83 -20.60 3.42
N ARG A 206 2.13 -19.97 2.48
CA ARG A 206 2.28 -20.26 1.05
C ARG A 206 3.71 -19.87 0.62
N PRO A 207 4.38 -20.64 -0.26
CA PRO A 207 5.79 -20.42 -0.57
C PRO A 207 6.14 -19.01 -1.05
N THR A 208 5.28 -18.37 -1.86
CA THR A 208 5.53 -17.02 -2.38
C THR A 208 5.37 -15.95 -1.31
N TYR A 209 4.38 -16.08 -0.43
CA TYR A 209 4.21 -15.20 0.74
C TYR A 209 5.36 -15.35 1.73
N ALA A 210 5.73 -16.58 2.09
CA ALA A 210 6.82 -16.82 3.03
C ALA A 210 8.15 -16.24 2.52
N ALA A 211 8.46 -16.43 1.23
CA ALA A 211 9.66 -15.87 0.62
C ALA A 211 9.61 -14.34 0.53
N PHE A 212 8.44 -13.74 0.27
CA PHE A 212 8.28 -12.29 0.27
C PHE A 212 8.44 -11.69 1.67
N ILE A 213 7.85 -12.31 2.69
CA ILE A 213 7.94 -11.84 4.08
C ILE A 213 9.38 -11.87 4.58
N ALA A 214 10.16 -12.89 4.20
CA ALA A 214 11.59 -12.98 4.47
C ALA A 214 12.46 -11.97 3.68
N LEU A 215 11.85 -11.12 2.83
CA LEU A 215 12.53 -9.94 2.29
C LEU A 215 12.20 -8.67 3.08
N LEU A 216 11.07 -8.65 3.79
CA LEU A 216 10.59 -7.49 4.54
C LEU A 216 11.27 -7.34 5.92
N ASP A 217 11.75 -8.45 6.49
CA ASP A 217 12.42 -8.52 7.80
C ASP A 217 13.88 -8.04 7.76
N ASN A 218 14.52 -8.07 6.59
CA ASN A 218 15.87 -7.52 6.40
C ASN A 218 15.95 -6.01 6.56
N TYR A 219 14.82 -5.30 6.54
CA TYR A 219 14.79 -3.86 6.53
C TYR A 219 14.57 -3.27 7.93
N ASP A 220 15.61 -3.34 8.75
CA ASP A 220 15.82 -2.41 9.86
C ASP A 220 16.66 -1.24 9.36
N ARG A 221 15.98 -0.12 9.12
CA ARG A 221 16.44 1.17 8.58
C ARG A 221 17.93 1.47 8.81
N LYS A 222 18.76 1.31 7.78
CA LYS A 222 20.15 1.82 7.73
C LYS A 222 20.30 2.94 6.72
N THR A 223 19.45 3.97 6.80
CA THR A 223 19.54 5.13 5.91
C THR A 223 20.88 5.85 6.09
N GLY A 224 21.65 6.02 5.01
CA GLY A 224 22.89 6.82 5.00
C GLY A 224 24.17 6.06 5.41
N ILE A 225 24.20 4.75 5.18
CA ILE A 225 25.41 3.91 5.23
C ILE A 225 25.46 3.16 3.90
N ASP A 226 26.65 2.95 3.32
CA ASP A 226 26.84 2.13 2.12
C ASP A 226 26.19 0.75 2.31
N GLU A 227 25.04 0.54 1.66
CA GLU A 227 24.30 -0.70 1.78
C GLU A 227 24.97 -1.74 0.88
N SER A 228 25.29 -2.89 1.47
CA SER A 228 25.66 -4.07 0.71
C SER A 228 24.80 -5.21 1.21
N TYR A 229 24.25 -5.97 0.28
CA TYR A 229 23.54 -7.19 0.65
C TYR A 229 24.55 -8.21 1.16
N SER A 230 24.26 -8.73 2.35
CA SER A 230 24.84 -9.95 2.86
C SER A 230 24.52 -11.13 1.93
N ALA A 231 25.30 -12.20 2.05
CA ALA A 231 25.03 -13.43 1.32
C ALA A 231 23.68 -14.08 1.70
N ALA A 232 23.11 -13.74 2.86
CA ALA A 232 21.79 -14.20 3.26
C ALA A 232 20.68 -13.44 2.51
N GLU A 233 20.76 -12.10 2.49
CA GLU A 233 19.81 -11.24 1.76
C GLU A 233 19.80 -11.56 0.26
N ILE A 234 20.96 -11.79 -0.35
CA ILE A 234 21.03 -12.23 -1.77
C ILE A 234 20.30 -13.56 -1.97
N LYS A 235 20.45 -14.52 -1.04
CA LYS A 235 19.75 -15.81 -1.12
C LYS A 235 18.24 -15.67 -0.94
N GLU A 236 17.78 -14.73 -0.12
CA GLU A 236 16.35 -14.46 0.03
C GLU A 236 15.76 -13.84 -1.25
N GLN A 237 16.50 -12.92 -1.90
CA GLN A 237 16.11 -12.39 -3.22
C GLN A 237 15.99 -13.51 -4.26
N GLU A 238 17.01 -14.37 -4.34
CA GLU A 238 17.02 -15.53 -5.22
C GLU A 238 15.87 -16.49 -4.90
N ARG A 239 15.61 -16.75 -3.61
CA ARG A 239 14.54 -17.61 -3.13
C ARG A 239 13.16 -17.07 -3.54
N PHE A 240 12.93 -15.78 -3.34
CA PHE A 240 11.69 -15.12 -3.75
C PHE A 240 11.48 -15.23 -5.26
N LEU A 241 12.47 -14.85 -6.06
CA LEU A 241 12.39 -14.96 -7.52
C LEU A 241 12.14 -16.41 -7.96
N GLN A 242 12.81 -17.39 -7.35
CA GLN A 242 12.58 -18.81 -7.62
C GLN A 242 11.15 -19.26 -7.29
N GLU A 243 10.56 -18.80 -6.18
CA GLU A 243 9.19 -19.19 -5.81
C GLU A 243 8.15 -18.54 -6.73
N ILE A 244 8.26 -17.24 -7.01
CA ILE A 244 7.29 -16.56 -7.87
C ILE A 244 7.33 -17.07 -9.31
N MET A 245 8.52 -17.44 -9.82
CA MET A 245 8.66 -17.96 -11.19
C MET A 245 8.01 -19.33 -11.41
N LYS A 246 7.71 -20.08 -10.33
CA LYS A 246 6.94 -21.34 -10.45
C LYS A 246 5.46 -21.10 -10.78
N THR A 247 4.94 -19.91 -10.48
CA THR A 247 3.53 -19.55 -10.60
C THR A 247 3.10 -19.39 -12.06
N GLN A 248 1.81 -19.55 -12.33
CA GLN A 248 1.29 -19.35 -13.67
C GLN A 248 1.34 -17.87 -14.10
N ILE A 249 1.20 -16.93 -13.14
CA ILE A 249 1.31 -15.49 -13.37
C ILE A 249 2.67 -15.14 -13.98
N MET A 250 3.77 -15.53 -13.33
CA MET A 250 5.10 -15.19 -13.81
C MET A 250 5.44 -15.88 -15.14
N LYS A 251 4.93 -17.10 -15.36
CA LYS A 251 5.04 -17.80 -16.64
C LYS A 251 4.29 -17.08 -17.77
N GLU A 252 3.09 -16.56 -17.50
CA GLU A 252 2.32 -15.78 -18.47
C GLU A 252 3.04 -14.46 -18.78
N LEU A 253 3.55 -13.76 -17.75
CA LEU A 253 4.31 -12.52 -17.92
C LEU A 253 5.57 -12.74 -18.76
N PHE A 254 6.35 -13.77 -18.45
CA PHE A 254 7.52 -14.15 -19.25
C PHE A 254 7.12 -14.50 -20.69
N SER A 255 6.08 -15.33 -20.87
CA SER A 255 5.59 -15.72 -22.21
C SER A 255 5.17 -14.52 -23.05
N PHE A 256 4.50 -13.55 -22.43
CA PHE A 256 4.12 -12.30 -23.08
C PHE A 256 5.35 -11.54 -23.56
N PHE A 257 6.33 -11.26 -22.69
CA PHE A 257 7.52 -10.53 -23.11
C PHE A 257 8.43 -11.30 -24.07
N HIS A 258 8.47 -12.62 -23.97
CA HIS A 258 9.13 -13.48 -24.93
C HIS A 258 8.47 -13.37 -26.32
N SER A 259 7.13 -13.37 -26.38
CA SER A 259 6.40 -13.16 -27.65
C SER A 259 6.66 -11.78 -28.27
N LYS A 260 7.05 -10.80 -27.45
CA LYS A 260 7.46 -9.46 -27.87
C LYS A 260 8.95 -9.34 -28.23
N GLY A 261 9.69 -10.43 -28.14
CA GLY A 261 11.13 -10.47 -28.41
C GLY A 261 11.97 -9.71 -27.37
N LEU A 262 11.41 -9.36 -26.21
CA LEU A 262 12.11 -8.60 -25.17
C LEU A 262 13.02 -9.46 -24.30
N TYR A 263 12.69 -10.75 -24.15
CA TYR A 263 13.52 -11.74 -23.47
C TYR A 263 13.53 -13.04 -24.27
N GLN A 264 14.70 -13.65 -24.43
CA GLN A 264 14.83 -14.91 -25.19
C GLN A 264 14.69 -16.14 -24.27
N THR A 265 15.05 -16.01 -22.99
CA THR A 265 15.02 -17.13 -22.05
C THR A 265 14.50 -16.68 -20.69
N GLU A 266 13.91 -17.61 -19.95
CA GLU A 266 13.44 -17.36 -18.58
C GLU A 266 14.61 -16.94 -17.68
N LYS A 267 15.78 -17.54 -17.86
CA LYS A 267 17.00 -17.19 -17.13
C LYS A 267 17.42 -15.73 -17.34
N GLU A 268 17.31 -15.23 -18.57
CA GLU A 268 17.57 -13.83 -18.88
C GLU A 268 16.57 -12.92 -18.17
N PHE A 269 15.28 -13.28 -18.23
CA PHE A 269 14.22 -12.52 -17.58
C PHE A 269 14.43 -12.45 -16.06
N VAL A 270 14.69 -13.58 -15.39
CA VAL A 270 14.95 -13.63 -13.94
C VAL A 270 16.16 -12.81 -13.54
N LYS A 271 17.26 -12.88 -14.31
CA LYS A 271 18.44 -12.04 -14.08
C LYS A 271 18.12 -10.55 -14.19
N ASP A 272 17.27 -10.19 -15.14
CA ASP A 272 16.82 -8.81 -15.30
C ASP A 272 15.91 -8.37 -14.16
N LEU A 273 14.96 -9.20 -13.74
CA LEU A 273 14.10 -8.94 -12.58
C LEU A 273 14.94 -8.70 -11.32
N GLN A 274 15.96 -9.53 -11.09
CA GLN A 274 16.83 -9.40 -9.94
C GLN A 274 17.51 -8.02 -9.91
N LYS A 275 18.10 -7.60 -11.04
CA LYS A 275 18.74 -6.28 -11.13
C LYS A 275 17.74 -5.14 -11.10
N MET A 276 16.61 -5.28 -11.79
CA MET A 276 15.57 -4.26 -11.89
C MET A 276 14.99 -3.88 -10.55
N TRP A 277 14.70 -4.88 -9.71
CA TRP A 277 14.01 -4.71 -8.43
C TRP A 277 14.97 -4.61 -7.25
N PHE A 278 16.02 -5.41 -7.21
CA PHE A 278 16.94 -5.48 -6.07
C PHE A 278 18.28 -4.81 -6.33
N GLY A 279 18.55 -4.32 -7.54
CA GLY A 279 19.78 -3.59 -7.79
C GLY A 279 19.81 -2.28 -7.02
N LEU A 280 20.87 -2.06 -6.23
CA LEU A 280 21.06 -0.87 -5.41
C LEU A 280 21.38 0.36 -6.27
N TYR A 281 20.82 1.51 -5.89
CA TYR A 281 21.12 2.80 -6.48
C TYR A 281 21.03 3.94 -5.46
N SER A 282 21.79 5.01 -5.71
CA SER A 282 21.97 6.12 -4.74
C SER A 282 20.89 7.18 -4.81
N ARG A 283 19.98 7.22 -3.82
CA ARG A 283 18.91 8.23 -3.79
C ARG A 283 19.39 9.61 -3.31
N SER A 284 20.50 9.66 -2.59
CA SER A 284 21.23 10.85 -2.14
C SER A 284 22.47 11.12 -3.02
N THR A 285 23.36 12.05 -2.63
CA THR A 285 24.66 12.23 -3.30
C THR A 285 25.70 11.37 -2.60
N GLY A 286 25.96 10.16 -3.10
CA GLY A 286 27.15 9.40 -2.73
C GLY A 286 26.96 7.88 -2.66
N GLU A 287 25.96 7.41 -1.91
CA GLU A 287 25.89 6.00 -1.47
C GLU A 287 24.70 5.27 -2.10
N ALA A 288 24.91 4.06 -2.62
CA ALA A 288 23.86 3.23 -3.22
C ALA A 288 23.05 2.54 -2.11
N ASP A 289 22.04 3.24 -1.60
CA ASP A 289 21.38 2.96 -0.33
C ASP A 289 19.91 2.53 -0.47
N SER A 290 19.48 2.18 -1.68
CA SER A 290 18.08 1.83 -1.90
C SER A 290 17.87 0.96 -3.13
N SER A 291 16.83 0.13 -3.07
CA SER A 291 16.34 -0.68 -4.19
C SER A 291 14.89 -0.36 -4.58
N GLY A 292 14.48 -0.83 -5.76
CA GLY A 292 13.08 -0.72 -6.19
C GLY A 292 12.12 -1.52 -5.32
N PHE A 293 12.56 -2.71 -4.89
CA PHE A 293 11.78 -3.58 -4.01
C PHE A 293 11.50 -2.90 -2.67
N GLU A 294 12.56 -2.44 -2.01
CA GLU A 294 12.48 -1.75 -0.73
C GLU A 294 11.53 -0.55 -0.81
N HIS A 295 11.72 0.31 -1.81
CA HIS A 295 10.90 1.49 -1.92
C HIS A 295 9.42 1.19 -2.13
N VAL A 296 9.09 0.26 -3.04
CA VAL A 296 7.70 -0.06 -3.37
C VAL A 296 7.03 -0.85 -2.25
N PHE A 297 7.68 -1.92 -1.77
CA PHE A 297 7.06 -2.91 -0.89
C PHE A 297 7.31 -2.67 0.59
N VAL A 298 8.50 -2.20 0.95
CA VAL A 298 8.87 -1.98 2.37
C VAL A 298 8.48 -0.57 2.83
N GLY A 299 8.72 0.42 1.97
CA GLY A 299 8.54 1.82 2.28
C GLY A 299 9.85 2.49 2.74
N GLU A 300 9.99 3.76 2.38
CA GLU A 300 11.09 4.61 2.84
C GLU A 300 10.51 5.96 3.31
N VAL A 301 11.18 6.58 4.27
CA VAL A 301 10.95 7.99 4.62
C VAL A 301 12.07 8.82 4.00
N LYS A 302 11.68 9.81 3.20
CA LYS A 302 12.60 10.75 2.59
C LYS A 302 12.19 12.17 2.91
N LYS A 303 13.10 12.91 3.57
CA LYS A 303 12.87 14.31 3.97
C LYS A 303 11.58 14.48 4.80
N GLY A 304 11.31 13.54 5.68
CA GLY A 304 10.11 13.51 6.54
C GLY A 304 8.81 13.20 5.81
N ILE A 305 8.88 12.56 4.63
CA ILE A 305 7.71 12.12 3.86
C ILE A 305 7.86 10.64 3.57
N VAL A 306 6.80 9.86 3.78
CA VAL A 306 6.73 8.46 3.35
C VAL A 306 6.57 8.40 1.82
N SER A 307 7.66 8.21 1.08
CA SER A 307 7.67 8.27 -0.39
C SER A 307 7.32 6.94 -1.09
N GLY A 308 7.35 5.82 -0.36
CA GLY A 308 7.04 4.48 -0.83
C GLY A 308 5.89 3.81 -0.06
N PHE A 309 5.93 2.50 0.14
CA PHE A 309 5.00 1.73 0.99
C PHE A 309 3.61 1.51 0.34
N HIS A 310 3.56 0.54 -0.58
CA HIS A 310 2.37 0.21 -1.37
C HIS A 310 1.94 -1.26 -1.27
N ASN A 311 2.21 -1.92 -0.14
CA ASN A 311 1.94 -3.35 0.04
C ASN A 311 1.11 -3.67 1.27
N TRP A 312 0.04 -4.42 1.04
CA TRP A 312 -0.96 -4.78 2.05
C TRP A 312 -0.42 -5.71 3.14
N ILE A 313 0.51 -6.61 2.79
CA ILE A 313 1.13 -7.55 3.75
C ILE A 313 1.98 -6.76 4.73
N ARG A 314 2.83 -5.85 4.21
CA ARG A 314 3.66 -4.98 5.05
C ARG A 314 2.81 -4.07 5.93
N PHE A 315 1.74 -3.49 5.38
CA PHE A 315 0.80 -2.67 6.14
C PHE A 315 0.21 -3.46 7.30
N TYR A 316 -0.41 -4.61 7.02
CA TYR A 316 -1.01 -5.48 8.04
C TYR A 316 -0.02 -5.84 9.14
N MET A 317 1.21 -6.23 8.78
CA MET A 317 2.23 -6.62 9.75
C MET A 317 2.65 -5.48 10.68
N LEU A 318 2.69 -4.24 10.18
CA LEU A 318 3.05 -3.08 10.99
C LEU A 318 1.88 -2.59 11.83
N GLU A 319 0.67 -2.56 11.29
CA GLU A 319 -0.55 -2.22 12.03
C GLU A 319 -0.77 -3.20 13.19
N LYS A 320 -0.65 -4.50 12.94
CA LYS A 320 -0.74 -5.54 13.97
C LYS A 320 0.27 -5.36 15.11
N LYS A 321 1.43 -4.75 14.83
CA LYS A 321 2.48 -4.47 15.83
C LYS A 321 2.30 -3.11 16.52
N GLY A 322 1.28 -2.32 16.14
CA GLY A 322 1.10 -0.95 16.63
C GLY A 322 2.18 0.02 16.14
N LEU A 323 2.86 -0.30 15.03
CA LEU A 323 3.92 0.52 14.44
C LEU A 323 3.43 1.38 13.26
N LEU A 324 2.19 1.17 12.84
CA LEU A 324 1.51 1.92 11.80
C LEU A 324 0.10 2.20 12.30
N ASP A 325 -0.37 3.41 12.02
CA ASP A 325 -1.69 3.89 12.40
C ASP A 325 -2.49 4.28 11.14
N TYR A 326 -3.67 3.69 10.98
CA TYR A 326 -4.51 3.88 9.79
C TYR A 326 -5.44 5.08 10.00
N TYR A 327 -5.30 6.13 9.18
CA TYR A 327 -6.04 7.38 9.41
C TYR A 327 -7.36 7.44 8.65
N SER A 328 -7.38 6.96 7.41
CA SER A 328 -8.56 7.02 6.53
C SER A 328 -8.28 6.35 5.19
N HIS A 329 -9.32 6.18 4.38
CA HIS A 329 -9.19 5.90 2.96
C HIS A 329 -9.65 7.09 2.12
N ASN A 330 -9.07 7.29 0.94
CA ASN A 330 -9.47 8.33 -0.01
C ASN A 330 -9.89 7.77 -1.37
N PHE A 331 -9.76 6.46 -1.55
CA PHE A 331 -10.26 5.74 -2.71
C PHE A 331 -10.67 4.34 -2.30
N ASP A 332 -11.84 3.91 -2.74
CA ASP A 332 -12.33 2.54 -2.59
C ASP A 332 -12.70 1.97 -3.97
N GLY A 333 -12.04 0.87 -4.34
CA GLY A 333 -12.21 0.24 -5.63
C GLY A 333 -13.59 -0.42 -5.79
N PRO A 334 -14.06 -0.65 -7.03
CA PRO A 334 -15.35 -1.31 -7.27
C PRO A 334 -15.34 -2.83 -7.07
N TRP A 335 -14.22 -3.42 -6.60
CA TRP A 335 -14.10 -4.87 -6.45
C TRP A 335 -14.76 -5.34 -5.16
N THR A 336 -15.64 -6.34 -5.28
CA THR A 336 -16.32 -6.95 -4.13
C THR A 336 -15.57 -8.15 -3.56
N SER A 337 -14.37 -8.44 -4.08
CA SER A 337 -13.50 -9.55 -3.67
C SER A 337 -12.06 -9.22 -4.02
N TYR A 338 -11.12 -10.07 -3.64
CA TYR A 338 -9.69 -9.80 -3.80
C TYR A 338 -9.14 -10.26 -5.17
N PRO A 339 -8.08 -9.61 -5.68
CA PRO A 339 -7.50 -8.37 -5.17
C PRO A 339 -8.43 -7.15 -5.34
N ASP A 340 -8.56 -6.36 -4.27
CA ASP A 340 -9.22 -5.05 -4.25
C ASP A 340 -8.16 -3.95 -4.32
N VAL A 341 -8.54 -2.69 -4.53
CA VAL A 341 -7.62 -1.54 -4.48
C VAL A 341 -8.18 -0.49 -3.55
N LEU A 342 -7.40 -0.17 -2.52
CA LEU A 342 -7.74 0.83 -1.52
C LEU A 342 -6.66 1.91 -1.53
N GLY A 343 -7.06 3.17 -1.63
CA GLY A 343 -6.21 4.34 -1.43
C GLY A 343 -6.35 4.84 0.00
N GLN A 344 -5.23 5.03 0.69
CA GLN A 344 -5.20 5.17 2.15
C GLN A 344 -4.28 6.29 2.62
N GLN A 345 -4.61 6.82 3.79
CA GLN A 345 -3.79 7.68 4.62
C GLN A 345 -3.36 6.89 5.84
N PHE A 346 -2.11 7.02 6.24
CA PHE A 346 -1.62 6.38 7.46
C PHE A 346 -0.41 7.11 8.01
N TYR A 347 -0.19 6.92 9.31
CA TYR A 347 0.98 7.40 10.00
C TYR A 347 1.93 6.22 10.24
N TRP A 348 3.18 6.39 9.85
CA TRP A 348 4.20 5.37 10.01
C TRP A 348 5.53 6.02 10.33
N ASP A 349 6.18 5.53 11.40
CA ASP A 349 7.55 5.93 11.75
C ASP A 349 7.70 7.45 11.97
N GLY A 350 6.69 8.08 12.57
CA GLY A 350 6.70 9.52 12.84
C GLY A 350 6.29 10.41 11.66
N PHE A 351 5.85 9.81 10.55
CA PHE A 351 5.51 10.57 9.34
C PHE A 351 4.15 10.16 8.77
N TYR A 352 3.38 11.18 8.40
CA TYR A 352 2.12 11.03 7.71
C TYR A 352 2.33 10.71 6.23
N LYS A 353 1.61 9.72 5.72
CA LYS A 353 1.51 9.43 4.29
C LYS A 353 0.18 9.95 3.75
N GLU A 354 0.25 10.98 2.91
CA GLU A 354 -0.93 11.64 2.32
C GLU A 354 -1.75 10.71 1.42
N VAL A 355 -1.10 9.95 0.55
CA VAL A 355 -1.77 8.99 -0.34
C VAL A 355 -0.88 7.77 -0.54
N GLY A 356 -1.41 6.59 -0.21
CA GLY A 356 -0.84 5.29 -0.53
C GLY A 356 -1.92 4.34 -0.99
N SER A 357 -1.88 3.94 -2.25
CA SER A 357 -2.76 2.88 -2.77
C SER A 357 -2.07 1.52 -2.71
N GLN A 358 -2.87 0.49 -2.49
CA GLN A 358 -2.38 -0.90 -2.36
C GLN A 358 -3.38 -1.85 -3.01
N PHE A 359 -2.86 -2.95 -3.60
CA PHE A 359 -3.70 -4.09 -3.95
C PHE A 359 -3.97 -4.89 -2.67
N ILE A 360 -5.19 -4.86 -2.16
CA ILE A 360 -5.54 -5.60 -0.96
C ILE A 360 -5.80 -7.06 -1.31
N GLY A 361 -5.16 -7.98 -0.60
CA GLY A 361 -5.39 -9.42 -0.74
C GLY A 361 -4.78 -10.06 -1.99
N SER A 362 -4.02 -9.32 -2.80
CA SER A 362 -3.21 -9.90 -3.89
C SER A 362 -2.10 -10.80 -3.35
N SER A 363 -1.59 -11.68 -4.20
CA SER A 363 -0.32 -12.39 -3.90
C SER A 363 0.91 -11.52 -4.20
N PRO A 364 2.06 -11.78 -3.56
CA PRO A 364 3.30 -11.06 -3.86
C PRO A 364 3.69 -11.10 -5.34
N GLU A 365 3.53 -12.25 -5.99
CA GLU A 365 3.80 -12.42 -7.41
C GLU A 365 2.86 -11.62 -8.31
N PHE A 366 1.62 -11.36 -7.88
CA PHE A 366 0.67 -10.54 -8.63
C PHE A 366 1.10 -9.08 -8.65
N ASP A 367 1.36 -8.48 -7.49
CA ASP A 367 1.84 -7.08 -7.37
C ASP A 367 3.13 -6.90 -8.18
N PHE A 368 4.10 -7.80 -7.95
CA PHE A 368 5.38 -7.79 -8.62
C PHE A 368 5.22 -7.90 -10.15
N SER A 369 4.30 -8.74 -10.62
CA SER A 369 4.04 -8.92 -12.05
C SER A 369 3.37 -7.72 -12.70
N ILE A 370 2.37 -7.11 -12.06
CA ILE A 370 1.66 -5.94 -12.59
C ILE A 370 2.61 -4.74 -12.67
N TYR A 371 3.41 -4.51 -11.62
CA TYR A 371 4.39 -3.44 -11.62
C TYR A 371 5.50 -3.68 -12.65
N THR A 372 5.99 -4.91 -12.79
CA THR A 372 6.97 -5.29 -13.83
C THR A 372 6.39 -5.11 -15.24
N LEU A 373 5.16 -5.58 -15.49
CA LEU A 373 4.44 -5.42 -16.75
C LEU A 373 4.44 -3.95 -17.18
N CYS A 374 4.03 -3.09 -16.25
CA CYS A 374 3.90 -1.66 -16.50
C CYS A 374 5.24 -0.94 -16.60
N PHE A 375 6.24 -1.32 -15.80
CA PHE A 375 7.57 -0.72 -15.86
C PHE A 375 8.25 -0.99 -17.21
N ILE A 376 8.20 -2.23 -17.69
CA ILE A 376 8.81 -2.61 -18.97
C ILE A 376 8.02 -2.02 -20.14
N SER A 377 6.68 -2.06 -20.09
CA SER A 377 5.84 -1.63 -21.21
C SER A 377 5.67 -0.11 -21.31
N ARG A 378 5.74 0.60 -20.18
CA ARG A 378 5.46 2.04 -20.04
C ARG A 378 6.39 2.70 -19.01
N PRO A 379 7.72 2.63 -19.17
CA PRO A 379 8.66 3.16 -18.20
C PRO A 379 8.42 4.66 -17.96
N GLY A 380 8.12 5.04 -16.71
CA GLY A 380 7.89 6.44 -16.33
C GLY A 380 6.54 7.01 -16.79
N ARG A 381 5.66 6.20 -17.38
CA ARG A 381 4.39 6.63 -17.97
C ARG A 381 3.22 5.89 -17.33
N LYS A 382 2.05 6.53 -17.37
CA LYS A 382 0.78 5.90 -16.96
C LYS A 382 0.52 4.64 -17.78
N CYS A 383 0.45 3.51 -17.08
CA CYS A 383 0.18 2.20 -17.64
C CYS A 383 -1.28 1.83 -17.34
N LYS A 384 -2.12 1.75 -18.38
CA LYS A 384 -3.54 1.44 -18.22
C LYS A 384 -3.73 -0.08 -18.26
N ILE A 385 -4.15 -0.65 -17.14
CA ILE A 385 -4.46 -2.07 -17.00
C ILE A 385 -5.97 -2.29 -16.88
N SER A 386 -6.37 -3.55 -16.91
CA SER A 386 -7.71 -4.00 -16.54
C SER A 386 -7.58 -5.05 -15.43
N LEU A 387 -8.38 -4.89 -14.38
CA LEU A 387 -8.41 -5.75 -13.21
C LEU A 387 -9.85 -6.18 -12.97
N GLY A 388 -10.17 -7.46 -13.20
CA GLY A 388 -11.55 -7.97 -13.03
C GLY A 388 -12.60 -7.25 -13.88
N GLY A 389 -12.22 -6.72 -15.05
CA GLY A 389 -13.08 -5.95 -15.94
C GLY A 389 -13.11 -4.44 -15.68
N TYR A 390 -12.48 -3.96 -14.61
CA TYR A 390 -12.40 -2.54 -14.27
C TYR A 390 -11.07 -1.95 -14.72
N GLY A 391 -11.10 -0.74 -15.26
CA GLY A 391 -9.89 -0.02 -15.66
C GLY A 391 -9.16 0.53 -14.45
N LEU A 392 -7.84 0.31 -14.38
CA LEU A 392 -6.96 0.87 -13.36
C LEU A 392 -5.70 1.44 -14.04
N THR A 393 -5.12 2.49 -13.47
CA THR A 393 -3.84 3.03 -13.94
C THR A 393 -2.75 2.67 -12.94
N ILE A 394 -1.63 2.17 -13.44
CA ILE A 394 -0.41 1.97 -12.66
C ILE A 394 0.59 3.04 -13.07
N GLN A 395 1.15 3.74 -12.09
CA GLN A 395 2.27 4.64 -12.31
C GLN A 395 3.54 3.93 -11.87
N THR A 396 4.54 3.89 -12.74
CA THR A 396 5.90 3.47 -12.40
C THR A 396 6.87 4.60 -12.65
N TYR A 397 7.94 4.70 -11.88
CA TYR A 397 9.02 5.64 -12.11
C TYR A 397 10.33 4.91 -12.33
N VAL A 398 11.16 5.52 -13.16
CA VAL A 398 12.44 4.99 -13.57
C VAL A 398 13.53 5.67 -12.77
N TRP A 399 14.48 4.91 -12.27
CA TRP A 399 15.70 5.49 -11.74
C TRP A 399 16.57 6.01 -12.89
N THR A 400 16.83 7.32 -12.93
CA THR A 400 17.49 7.95 -14.09
C THR A 400 18.97 8.24 -13.88
N LYS A 401 19.47 8.29 -12.64
CA LYS A 401 20.86 8.71 -12.37
C LYS A 401 21.90 7.66 -12.75
N THR A 402 21.57 6.37 -12.58
CA THR A 402 22.45 5.25 -12.90
C THR A 402 21.69 4.20 -13.71
N THR A 403 22.45 3.31 -14.36
CA THR A 403 21.93 2.20 -15.16
C THR A 403 22.70 0.93 -14.82
N TYR A 404 22.10 -0.23 -15.10
CA TYR A 404 22.80 -1.51 -15.08
C TYR A 404 22.87 -2.11 -16.49
N ASP A 405 23.88 -2.93 -16.72
CA ASP A 405 24.16 -3.56 -18.01
C ASP A 405 24.09 -2.54 -19.16
N ASN A 406 23.59 -2.95 -20.33
CA ASN A 406 23.50 -2.15 -21.56
C ASN A 406 22.48 -0.99 -21.48
N GLY A 407 22.56 -0.15 -20.46
CA GLY A 407 21.72 1.02 -20.25
C GLY A 407 20.34 0.73 -19.65
N LYS A 408 20.10 -0.48 -19.15
CA LYS A 408 18.84 -0.85 -18.51
C LYS A 408 18.65 -0.08 -17.20
N LYS A 409 17.39 0.11 -16.82
CA LYS A 409 17.00 1.01 -15.74
C LYS A 409 16.39 0.25 -14.57
N PHE A 410 16.64 0.74 -13.37
CA PHE A 410 16.00 0.24 -12.15
C PHE A 410 14.60 0.83 -12.02
N ILE A 411 13.71 0.08 -11.37
CA ILE A 411 12.43 0.63 -10.94
C ILE A 411 12.66 1.47 -9.69
N ALA A 412 12.16 2.71 -9.71
CA ALA A 412 12.28 3.64 -8.60
C ALA A 412 11.06 3.60 -7.68
N THR A 413 9.86 3.61 -8.26
CA THR A 413 8.61 3.39 -7.53
C THR A 413 7.53 2.85 -8.44
N ALA A 414 6.51 2.24 -7.87
CA ALA A 414 5.35 1.70 -8.56
C ALA A 414 4.15 1.67 -7.61
N TYR A 415 3.00 2.12 -8.08
CA TYR A 415 1.75 2.09 -7.30
C TYR A 415 0.53 2.21 -8.22
N ALA A 416 -0.63 1.83 -7.70
CA ALA A 416 -1.91 2.03 -8.38
C ALA A 416 -2.33 3.51 -8.28
N GLU A 417 -2.63 4.18 -9.37
CA GLU A 417 -3.20 5.53 -9.29
C GLU A 417 -4.69 5.42 -8.94
N SER A 418 -5.03 5.92 -7.76
CA SER A 418 -6.36 5.83 -7.11
C SER A 418 -7.00 7.19 -7.00
#